data_AF-A0A254RAP0-F1
#
_entry.id   AF-A0A254RAP0-F1
#
_cell.length_a   1.000
_cell.length_b   1.000
_cell.length_c   1.000
_cell.angle_alpha   90.00
_cell.angle_beta   90.00
_cell.angle_gamma   90.00
#
_symmetry.space_group_name_H-M   'P 1'
#
loop_
_entity.id
_entity.type
_entity.pdbx_description
1 polymer ?
#
loop_
_entity_poly.entity_id
_entity_poly.type
_entity_poly.pdbx_seq_one_letter_code
_entity_poly.pdbx_strand_id
1 'polypeptide(L)' 'KGGQEEAFKFIDSLKIFSLLANVADVKSLVIHPYTTTHSELTPEELAAAGITPATIRVSIGTEHYEDIIADLENGFAAI' A
#
# COMPACT_ATOMS: atom_id res chain seq x y z
N LYS A 1 7.93 10.51 5.30
CA LYS A 1 7.11 11.71 5.57
C LYS A 1 6.07 11.76 4.46
N GLY A 2 4.79 11.88 4.82
CA GLY A 2 3.67 11.84 3.88
C GLY A 2 2.39 11.61 4.66
N GLY A 3 1.25 11.99 4.08
CA GLY A 3 -0.09 11.69 4.56
C GLY A 3 -0.83 10.78 3.57
N GLN A 4 -2.16 10.87 3.62
CA GLN A 4 -3.04 10.06 2.77
C GLN A 4 -2.86 10.35 1.27
N GLU A 5 -2.62 11.60 0.91
CA GLU A 5 -2.48 12.01 -0.48
C GLU A 5 -1.21 11.42 -1.11
N GLU A 6 -0.09 11.48 -0.40
CA GLU A 6 1.17 10.85 -0.83
C GLU A 6 1.05 9.32 -0.87
N ALA A 7 0.31 8.71 0.08
CA ALA A 7 0.06 7.28 0.07
C ALA A 7 -0.75 6.86 -1.17
N PHE A 8 -1.77 7.63 -1.56
CA PHE A 8 -2.54 7.38 -2.78
C PHE A 8 -1.71 7.59 -4.03
N LYS A 9 -0.94 8.68 -4.10
CA LYS A 9 -0.07 8.97 -5.24
C LYS A 9 0.99 7.88 -5.43
N PHE A 10 1.56 7.36 -4.34
CA PHE A 10 2.44 6.19 -4.38
C PHE A 10 1.71 4.97 -4.96
N ILE A 11 0.54 4.62 -4.41
CA ILE A 11 -0.25 3.46 -4.85
C ILE A 11 -0.61 3.55 -6.35
N ASP A 12 -1.07 4.71 -6.80
CA ASP A 12 -1.49 4.95 -8.18
C ASP A 12 -0.32 4.90 -9.19
N SER A 13 0.90 5.10 -8.71
CA SER A 13 2.10 5.07 -9.54
C SER A 13 2.73 3.68 -9.73
N LEU A 14 2.32 2.70 -8.92
CA LEU A 14 2.76 1.31 -9.03
C LEU A 14 2.16 0.65 -10.28
N LYS A 15 2.97 -0.12 -11.00
CA LYS A 15 2.57 -0.79 -12.26
C LYS A 15 2.40 -2.29 -12.11
N ILE A 16 3.10 -2.89 -11.15
CA ILE A 16 3.07 -4.33 -10.88
C ILE A 16 2.01 -4.64 -9.83
N PHE A 17 1.94 -3.81 -8.79
CA PHE A 17 1.00 -4.03 -7.70
C PHE A 17 -0.44 -3.80 -8.15
N SER A 18 -1.31 -4.76 -7.85
CA SER A 18 -2.76 -4.61 -8.06
C SER A 18 -3.43 -4.08 -6.80
N LEU A 19 -4.30 -3.07 -6.94
CA LEU A 19 -5.11 -2.52 -5.85
C LEU A 19 -6.29 -3.45 -5.54
N LEU A 20 -6.03 -4.53 -4.81
CA LEU A 20 -7.05 -5.51 -4.41
C LEU A 20 -6.90 -5.85 -2.93
N ALA A 21 -8.03 -6.04 -2.25
CA ALA A 21 -8.09 -6.36 -0.83
C ALA A 21 -7.83 -7.84 -0.50
N ASN A 22 -7.47 -8.64 -1.51
CA ASN A 22 -7.24 -10.08 -1.39
C ASN A 22 -5.89 -10.36 -0.71
N VAL A 23 -5.69 -11.57 -0.20
CA VAL A 23 -4.41 -12.05 0.34
C VAL A 23 -4.11 -13.42 -0.29
N ALA A 24 -2.84 -13.69 -0.62
CA ALA A 24 -2.34 -14.94 -1.22
C ALA A 24 -2.69 -15.18 -2.70
N ASP A 25 -2.57 -14.15 -3.55
CA ASP A 25 -2.56 -14.31 -5.00
C ASP A 25 -1.12 -14.51 -5.52
N VAL A 26 -0.97 -15.06 -6.73
CA VAL A 26 0.31 -15.16 -7.46
C VAL A 26 0.90 -13.76 -7.72
N LYS A 27 0.04 -12.74 -7.72
CA LYS A 27 0.35 -11.34 -7.98
C LYS A 27 0.59 -10.54 -6.70
N SER A 28 1.46 -9.54 -6.81
CA SER A 28 1.73 -8.55 -5.79
C SER A 28 0.53 -7.60 -5.63
N LEU A 29 0.12 -7.37 -4.38
CA LEU A 29 -1.05 -6.57 -4.02
C LEU A 29 -0.66 -5.40 -3.12
N VAL A 30 -1.36 -4.27 -3.28
CA VAL A 30 -1.17 -3.08 -2.45
C VAL A 30 -2.52 -2.59 -1.94
N ILE A 31 -2.59 -2.12 -0.71
CA ILE A 31 -3.80 -1.56 -0.13
C ILE A 31 -3.50 -0.49 0.91
N HIS A 32 -4.40 0.49 1.03
CA HIS A 32 -4.36 1.53 2.04
C HIS A 32 -5.32 1.20 3.20
N PRO A 33 -4.87 0.53 4.28
CA PRO A 33 -5.74 0.02 5.34
C PRO A 33 -6.59 1.10 6.01
N TYR A 34 -6.06 2.32 6.17
CA TYR A 34 -6.75 3.43 6.84
C TYR A 34 -8.06 3.84 6.13
N THR A 35 -8.13 3.75 4.80
CA THR A 35 -9.36 4.10 4.04
C THR A 35 -10.09 2.89 3.45
N THR A 36 -9.61 1.67 3.69
CA THR A 36 -10.21 0.46 3.11
C THR A 36 -10.62 -0.51 4.21
N THR A 37 -9.76 -1.47 4.54
CA THR A 37 -10.06 -2.61 5.41
C THR A 37 -10.33 -2.24 6.87
N HIS A 38 -9.81 -1.10 7.33
CA HIS A 38 -9.98 -0.63 8.70
C HIS A 38 -10.71 0.72 8.76
N SER A 39 -11.45 1.08 7.69
CA SER A 39 -12.16 2.35 7.59
C SER A 39 -13.28 2.53 8.63
N GLU A 40 -13.73 1.44 9.25
CA GLU A 40 -14.74 1.46 10.33
C GLU A 40 -14.15 1.75 11.72
N LEU A 41 -12.82 1.76 11.87
CA LEU A 41 -12.16 2.08 13.14
C LEU A 41 -12.03 3.59 13.34
N THR A 42 -12.09 4.03 14.59
CA THR A 42 -11.83 5.43 14.95
C THR A 42 -10.35 5.78 14.76
N PRO A 43 -10.00 7.07 14.58
CA PRO A 43 -8.60 7.50 14.48
C PRO A 43 -7.73 7.06 15.67
N GLU A 44 -8.32 6.99 16.86
CA GLU A 44 -7.63 6.53 18.08
C GLU A 44 -7.35 5.02 18.05
N GLU A 45 -8.30 4.21 17.59
CA GLU A 45 -8.11 2.76 17.42
C GLU A 45 -7.12 2.43 16.31
N LEU A 46 -7.16 3.19 15.20
CA LEU A 46 -6.18 3.07 14.11
C LEU A 46 -4.77 3.40 14.62
N ALA A 47 -4.61 4.50 15.35
CA ALA A 47 -3.34 4.89 15.94
C ALA A 47 -2.83 3.83 16.96
N ALA A 48 -3.72 3.26 17.76
CA ALA A 48 -3.40 2.18 18.70
C ALA A 48 -2.96 0.89 17.97
N ALA A 49 -3.52 0.62 16.79
CA ALA A 49 -3.11 -0.48 15.90
C ALA A 49 -1.84 -0.17 15.08
N GLY A 50 -1.25 1.04 15.23
CA GLY A 50 -0.10 1.48 14.45
C GLY A 50 -0.42 1.86 13.00
N ILE A 51 -1.70 2.01 12.66
CA ILE A 51 -2.19 2.39 11.34
C ILE A 51 -2.33 3.91 11.30
N THR A 52 -1.55 4.53 10.42
CA THR A 52 -1.60 5.96 10.12
C THR A 52 -2.16 6.21 8.71
N PRO A 53 -2.58 7.44 8.38
CA PRO A 53 -2.99 7.80 7.02
C PRO A 53 -1.90 7.62 5.96
N ALA A 54 -0.64 7.37 6.34
CA ALA A 54 0.45 7.08 5.41
C ALA A 54 0.78 5.58 5.32
N THR A 55 0.01 4.73 6.02
CA THR A 55 0.29 3.30 6.11
C THR A 55 -0.17 2.61 4.85
N ILE A 56 0.75 1.88 4.23
CA ILE A 56 0.49 1.07 3.03
C ILE A 56 0.83 -0.37 3.39
N ARG A 57 -0.09 -1.28 3.08
CA ARG A 57 0.13 -2.72 3.24
C ARG A 57 0.37 -3.33 1.86
N VAL A 58 1.51 -4.02 1.73
CA VAL A 58 1.86 -4.77 0.52
C VAL A 58 1.82 -6.27 0.81
N SER A 59 1.33 -7.04 -0.16
CA SER A 59 1.45 -8.49 -0.20
C SER A 59 2.32 -8.82 -1.40
N ILE A 60 3.47 -9.44 -1.16
CA ILE A 60 4.42 -9.77 -2.23
C ILE A 60 3.98 -11.09 -2.87
N GLY A 61 3.80 -11.04 -4.19
CA GLY A 61 3.47 -12.19 -5.02
C GLY A 61 4.72 -13.02 -5.36
N THR A 62 4.69 -13.66 -6.53
CA THR A 62 5.78 -14.53 -7.03
C THR A 62 6.55 -13.91 -8.19
N GLU A 63 6.35 -12.62 -8.44
CA GLU A 63 7.11 -11.87 -9.45
C GLU A 63 8.61 -11.81 -9.13
N HIS A 64 9.43 -11.46 -10.12
CA HIS A 64 10.86 -11.33 -9.92
C HIS A 64 11.16 -10.19 -8.96
N TYR A 65 11.99 -10.46 -7.94
CA TYR A 65 12.24 -9.51 -6.85
C TYR A 65 12.81 -8.16 -7.35
N GLU A 66 13.60 -8.16 -8.42
CA GLU A 66 14.14 -6.92 -9.01
C GLU A 66 13.04 -6.04 -9.60
N ASP A 67 12.04 -6.64 -10.25
CA ASP A 67 10.92 -5.88 -10.82
C ASP A 67 10.08 -5.25 -9.71
N ILE A 68 9.86 -5.97 -8.61
CA ILE A 68 9.15 -5.48 -7.43
C ILE A 68 9.89 -4.30 -6.80
N ILE A 69 11.20 -4.41 -6.60
CA ILE A 69 12.01 -3.32 -6.05
C ILE A 69 11.96 -2.11 -6.99
N ALA A 70 12.14 -2.31 -8.29
CA ALA A 70 12.10 -1.23 -9.27
C ALA A 70 10.73 -0.53 -9.31
N ASP A 71 9.63 -1.27 -9.17
CA ASP A 71 8.29 -0.68 -9.12
C ASP A 71 8.06 0.14 -7.84
N LEU A 72 8.54 -0.35 -6.69
CA LEU A 72 8.50 0.41 -5.44
C LEU A 72 9.35 1.68 -5.52
N GLU A 73 10.54 1.61 -6.12
CA GLU A 73 11.40 2.78 -6.35
C GLU A 73 10.72 3.81 -7.25
N ASN A 74 10.09 3.37 -8.35
CA ASN A 74 9.27 4.23 -9.20
C ASN A 74 8.14 4.89 -8.41
N GLY A 75 7.49 4.13 -7.51
CA GLY A 75 6.43 4.65 -6.67
C GLY A 75 6.90 5.74 -5.72
N PHE A 76 8.05 5.54 -5.08
CA PHE A 76 8.66 6.55 -4.21
C PHE A 76 9.20 7.76 -4.97
N ALA A 77 9.62 7.60 -6.23
CA ALA A 77 10.06 8.71 -7.07
C ALA A 77 8.89 9.60 -7.55
N ALA A 78 7.67 9.08 -7.54
CA ALA A 78 6.48 9.81 -7.97
C ALA A 78 5.91 10.76 -6.90
N ILE A 79 6.30 10.61 -5.63
CA ILE A 79 5.82 11.42 -4.50
C ILE A 79 6.78 12.56 -4.16
#